data_AF-A0A9D9LET6-F1
#
_entry.id   AF-A0A9D9LET6-F1
#
_cell.length_a   1.000
_cell.length_b   1.000
_cell.length_c   1.000
_cell.angle_alpha   90.00
_cell.angle_beta   90.00
_cell.angle_gamma   90.00
#
_symmetry.space_group_name_H-M   'P 1'
#
loop_
_entity.id
_entity.type
_entity.pdbx_description
1 polymer ?
#
loop_
_entity_poly.entity_id
_entity_poly.type
_entity_poly.pdbx_seq_one_letter_code
_entity_poly.pdbx_strand_id
1 'polypeptide(L)'
;MATVKHVRVDAHMGERFRIESTIGNHPLIVDQPKTAGGDDAGPTPLEYFFLSLAGCIATIARIAAKQKRIALRSMDVTVEGDLDVEGLLGRNPQAPVGFSGIT
;
A
#
# COMPACT_ATOMS: atom_id res chain seq x y z
N MET A 1 -19.23 -23.99 2.03
CA MET A 1 -18.09 -23.04 2.11
C MET A 1 -18.65 -21.64 2.16
N ALA A 2 -18.10 -20.76 3.01
CA ALA A 2 -18.49 -19.35 3.00
C ALA A 2 -18.12 -18.72 1.65
N THR A 3 -19.09 -18.10 0.99
CA THR A 3 -18.93 -17.40 -0.30
C THR A 3 -18.43 -15.97 -0.13
N VAL A 4 -18.38 -15.49 1.12
CA VAL A 4 -18.00 -14.12 1.47
C VAL A 4 -16.85 -14.16 2.46
N LYS A 5 -15.77 -13.45 2.12
CA LYS A 5 -14.66 -13.17 3.03
C LYS A 5 -14.82 -11.73 3.52
N HIS A 6 -15.11 -11.54 4.79
CA HIS A 6 -15.02 -10.21 5.40
C HIS A 6 -13.55 -9.93 5.73
N VAL A 7 -13.05 -8.76 5.31
CA VAL A 7 -11.68 -8.31 5.59
C VAL A 7 -11.78 -7.02 6.38
N ARG A 8 -11.15 -6.99 7.55
CA ARG A 8 -11.09 -5.84 8.44
C ARG A 8 -9.65 -5.64 8.91
N VAL A 9 -9.23 -4.39 9.00
CA VAL A 9 -7.98 -3.95 9.61
C VAL A 9 -8.31 -2.86 10.61
N ASP A 10 -7.75 -2.97 11.80
CA ASP A 10 -7.81 -1.94 12.84
C ASP A 10 -6.43 -1.30 12.94
N ALA A 11 -6.37 0.03 13.01
CA ALA A 11 -5.14 0.78 13.15
C ALA A 11 -5.30 1.86 14.21
N HIS A 12 -4.24 2.12 14.96
CA HIS A 12 -4.20 3.16 15.98
C HIS A 12 -3.09 4.16 15.66
N MET A 13 -3.44 5.43 15.62
CA MET A 13 -2.47 6.52 15.52
C MET A 13 -2.28 7.12 16.91
N GLY A 14 -1.04 7.08 17.41
CA GLY A 14 -0.67 7.70 18.67
C GLY A 14 -0.31 9.18 18.48
N GLU A 15 0.81 9.58 19.06
CA GLU A 15 1.38 10.91 18.81
C GLU A 15 2.09 10.94 17.44
N ARG A 16 2.12 12.13 16.81
CA ARG A 16 2.71 12.36 15.47
C ARG A 16 2.01 11.54 14.37
N PHE A 17 2.78 11.03 13.40
CA PHE A 17 2.28 10.31 12.23
C PHE A 17 2.44 8.80 12.31
N ARG A 18 2.95 8.27 13.43
CA ARG A 18 3.14 6.83 13.61
C ARG A 18 1.79 6.14 13.83
N ILE A 19 1.47 5.22 12.93
CA ILE A 19 0.28 4.39 12.97
C ILE A 19 0.69 2.94 13.14
N GLU A 20 0.07 2.27 14.10
CA GLU A 20 0.34 0.87 14.41
C GLU A 20 -0.90 0.01 14.14
N SER A 21 -0.68 -1.17 13.60
CA SER A 21 -1.71 -2.18 13.37
C SER A 21 -1.14 -3.56 13.63
N THR A 22 -2.01 -4.51 13.96
CA THR A 22 -1.66 -5.93 13.98
C THR A 22 -2.67 -6.69 13.12
N ILE A 23 -2.20 -7.30 12.04
CA ILE A 23 -3.02 -8.13 11.16
C ILE A 23 -2.63 -9.59 11.36
N GLY A 24 -3.52 -10.38 11.96
CA GLY A 24 -3.18 -11.73 12.41
C GLY A 24 -2.09 -11.67 13.47
N ASN A 25 -0.90 -12.22 13.16
CA ASN A 25 0.28 -12.18 14.03
C ASN A 25 1.37 -11.22 13.51
N HIS A 26 1.05 -10.33 12.57
CA HIS A 26 2.01 -9.45 11.92
C HIS A 26 1.85 -8.02 12.46
N PRO A 27 2.80 -7.51 13.26
CA PRO A 27 2.83 -6.10 13.62
C PRO A 27 3.24 -5.29 12.39
N LEU A 28 2.51 -4.20 12.15
CA LEU A 28 2.73 -3.28 11.04
C LEU A 28 2.83 -1.86 11.58
N ILE A 29 3.78 -1.11 11.01
CA ILE A 29 3.95 0.32 11.28
C ILE A 29 3.81 1.04 9.94
N VAL A 30 3.01 2.10 9.93
CA VAL A 30 2.94 3.09 8.88
C VAL A 30 3.43 4.42 9.48
N ASP A 31 4.30 5.13 8.80
CA ASP A 31 4.81 6.42 9.28
C ASP A 31 5.15 7.34 8.10
N GLN A 32 5.56 8.56 8.40
CA GLN A 32 6.03 9.54 7.43
C GLN A 32 7.55 9.75 7.56
N PRO A 33 8.23 10.17 6.49
CA PRO A 33 9.62 10.61 6.59
C PRO A 33 9.77 11.76 7.58
N LYS A 34 10.97 11.90 8.17
CA LYS A 34 11.29 13.02 9.08
C LYS A 34 11.07 14.39 8.45
N THR A 35 11.32 14.52 7.15
CA THR A 35 11.08 15.75 6.38
C THR A 35 9.60 16.12 6.25
N ALA A 36 8.70 15.15 6.44
CA ALA A 36 7.25 15.32 6.47
C ALA A 36 6.67 15.31 7.91
N GLY A 37 7.54 15.35 8.93
CA GLY A 37 7.15 15.44 10.34
C GLY A 37 6.89 14.10 11.05
N GLY A 38 7.12 12.97 10.38
CA GLY A 38 7.10 11.64 11.01
C GLY A 38 8.44 11.26 11.63
N ASP A 39 8.56 10.03 12.08
CA ASP A 39 9.78 9.51 12.71
C ASP A 39 10.56 8.55 11.80
N ASP A 40 10.09 8.33 10.56
CA ASP A 40 10.65 7.38 9.59
C ASP A 40 10.71 5.95 10.16
N ALA A 41 9.70 5.57 10.95
CA ALA A 41 9.64 4.28 11.64
C ALA A 41 9.08 3.12 10.78
N GLY A 42 8.57 3.42 9.60
CA GLY A 42 8.00 2.45 8.66
C GLY A 42 7.59 3.11 7.34
N PRO A 43 7.20 2.31 6.34
CA PRO A 43 6.78 2.84 5.04
C PRO A 43 5.58 3.78 5.16
N THR A 44 5.47 4.69 4.19
CA THR A 44 4.33 5.61 4.08
C THR A 44 3.03 4.89 3.72
N PRO A 45 1.86 5.49 4.00
CA PRO A 45 0.60 4.95 3.54
C PRO A 45 0.56 4.72 2.02
N LEU A 46 1.22 5.59 1.25
CA LEU A 46 1.29 5.51 -0.21
C LEU A 46 2.13 4.32 -0.68
N GLU A 47 3.28 4.09 -0.05
CA GLU A 47 4.13 2.92 -0.33
C GLU A 47 3.44 1.62 0.09
N TYR A 48 2.73 1.59 1.22
CA TYR A 48 1.92 0.44 1.60
C TYR A 48 0.80 0.16 0.60
N PHE A 49 0.18 1.21 0.05
CA PHE A 49 -0.82 1.05 -0.99
C PHE A 49 -0.23 0.40 -2.25
N PHE A 50 0.94 0.85 -2.71
CA PHE A 50 1.64 0.24 -3.85
C PHE A 50 2.11 -1.20 -3.54
N LEU A 51 2.62 -1.46 -2.34
CA LEU A 51 2.95 -2.81 -1.89
C LEU A 51 1.71 -3.72 -1.90
N SER A 52 0.56 -3.23 -1.46
CA SER A 52 -0.70 -3.98 -1.47
C SER A 52 -1.14 -4.33 -2.90
N LEU A 53 -0.98 -3.39 -3.83
CA LEU A 53 -1.33 -3.58 -5.24
C LEU A 53 -0.39 -4.59 -5.90
N ALA A 54 0.93 -4.42 -5.73
CA ALA A 54 1.93 -5.35 -6.21
C ALA A 54 1.68 -6.77 -5.67
N GLY A 55 1.38 -6.90 -4.37
CA GLY A 55 1.06 -8.16 -3.72
C GLY A 55 -0.21 -8.82 -4.27
N CYS A 56 -1.26 -8.04 -4.54
CA CYS A 56 -2.48 -8.52 -5.19
C CYS A 56 -2.20 -9.06 -6.59
N ILE A 57 -1.52 -8.29 -7.43
CA ILE A 57 -1.17 -8.70 -8.80
C ILE A 57 -0.34 -9.99 -8.75
N ALA A 58 0.69 -10.02 -7.91
CA ALA A 58 1.57 -11.18 -7.78
C ALA A 58 0.80 -12.45 -7.33
N THR A 59 -0.10 -12.30 -6.36
CA THR A 59 -0.92 -13.40 -5.85
C THR A 59 -1.85 -13.95 -6.92
N ILE A 60 -2.55 -13.08 -7.65
CA ILE A 60 -3.47 -13.49 -8.71
C ILE A 60 -2.72 -14.15 -9.87
N ALA A 61 -1.58 -13.59 -10.28
CA ALA A 61 -0.75 -14.17 -11.34
C ALA A 61 -0.26 -15.59 -10.97
N ARG A 62 0.16 -15.82 -9.72
CA ARG A 62 0.51 -17.16 -9.21
C ARG A 62 -0.67 -18.13 -9.25
N ILE A 63 -1.87 -17.68 -8.87
CA ILE A 63 -3.10 -18.49 -8.93
C ILE A 63 -3.40 -18.88 -10.38
N ALA A 64 -3.36 -17.91 -11.31
CA ALA A 64 -3.60 -18.15 -12.73
C ALA A 64 -2.58 -19.12 -13.33
N ALA A 65 -1.29 -18.96 -13.00
CA ALA A 65 -0.23 -19.88 -13.42
C ALA A 65 -0.50 -21.32 -12.95
N LYS A 66 -0.92 -21.50 -11.69
CA LYS A 66 -1.29 -22.82 -11.15
C LYS A 66 -2.47 -23.43 -11.90
N GLN A 67 -3.53 -22.66 -12.17
CA GLN A 67 -4.70 -23.13 -12.92
C GLN A 67 -4.33 -23.56 -14.35
N LYS A 68 -3.39 -22.85 -14.98
CA LYS A 68 -2.89 -23.13 -16.34
C LYS A 68 -1.72 -24.12 -16.38
N ARG A 69 -1.31 -24.69 -15.25
CA ARG A 69 -0.16 -25.61 -15.11
C ARG A 69 1.16 -25.03 -15.64
N ILE A 70 1.35 -23.72 -15.48
CA ILE A 70 2.58 -23.01 -15.81
C ILE A 70 3.53 -23.09 -14.61
N ALA A 71 4.76 -23.55 -14.84
CA ALA A 71 5.81 -23.60 -13.82
C ALA A 71 6.41 -22.20 -13.57
N LEU A 72 5.70 -21.37 -12.80
CA LEU A 72 6.15 -20.03 -12.41
C LEU A 72 7.26 -20.13 -11.35
N ARG A 73 8.49 -19.72 -11.68
CA ARG A 73 9.64 -19.75 -10.77
C ARG A 73 9.68 -18.52 -9.87
N SER A 74 9.82 -17.35 -10.46
CA SER A 74 9.81 -16.04 -9.80
C SER A 74 8.98 -15.05 -10.61
N MET A 75 8.68 -13.92 -10.00
CA MET A 75 8.02 -12.79 -10.62
C MET A 75 8.34 -11.55 -9.81
N ASP A 76 8.67 -10.48 -10.51
CA ASP A 76 8.86 -9.15 -9.96
C ASP A 76 7.71 -8.27 -10.44
N VAL A 77 7.15 -7.47 -9.53
CA VAL A 77 6.09 -6.52 -9.84
C VAL A 77 6.57 -5.17 -9.36
N THR A 78 6.64 -4.22 -10.28
CA THR A 78 6.94 -2.81 -9.98
C THR A 78 5.64 -2.03 -10.10
N VAL A 79 5.39 -1.12 -9.17
CA VAL A 79 4.24 -0.22 -9.18
C VAL A 79 4.78 1.19 -8.99
N GLU A 80 4.45 2.08 -9.91
CA GLU A 80 4.88 3.48 -9.89
C GLU A 80 3.68 4.39 -10.10
N GLY A 81 3.76 5.61 -9.59
CA GLY A 81 2.73 6.62 -9.82
C GLY A 81 3.18 7.98 -9.34
N ASP A 82 2.80 9.00 -10.09
CA ASP A 82 3.10 10.39 -9.79
C ASP A 82 1.93 11.06 -9.08
N LEU A 83 2.23 11.93 -8.13
CA LEU A 83 1.24 12.79 -7.47
C LEU A 83 1.77 14.22 -7.38
N ASP A 84 0.86 15.18 -7.41
CA ASP A 84 1.20 16.58 -7.16
C ASP A 84 1.24 16.84 -5.63
N VAL A 85 2.43 17.15 -5.13
CA VAL A 85 2.66 17.39 -3.70
C VAL A 85 1.95 18.67 -3.22
N GLU A 86 1.83 19.69 -4.07
CA GLU A 86 1.12 20.91 -3.72
C GLU A 86 -0.40 20.68 -3.68
N GLY A 87 -0.91 19.78 -4.53
CA GLY A 87 -2.28 19.25 -4.42
C GLY A 87 -2.50 18.49 -3.12
N LEU A 88 -1.60 17.54 -2.80
CA LEU A 88 -1.64 16.74 -1.57
C LEU A 88 -1.64 17.62 -0.30
N LEU A 89 -0.83 18.68 -0.29
CA LEU A 89 -0.71 19.61 0.84
C LEU A 89 -1.78 20.70 0.84
N GLY A 90 -2.71 20.69 -0.13
CA GLY A 90 -3.80 21.67 -0.24
C GLY A 90 -3.33 23.09 -0.59
N ARG A 91 -2.12 23.26 -1.13
CA ARG A 91 -1.53 24.55 -1.51
C ARG A 91 -1.92 24.98 -2.91
N ASN A 92 -2.21 24.02 -3.78
CA ASN A 92 -2.74 24.27 -5.13
C ASN A 92 -4.13 23.64 -5.28
N PRO A 93 -5.23 24.43 -5.19
CA PRO A 93 -6.60 23.92 -5.33
C PRO A 93 -6.94 23.39 -6.72
N GLN A 94 -6.12 23.71 -7.75
CA GLN A 94 -6.32 23.24 -9.12
C GLN A 94 -5.56 21.94 -9.40
N ALA A 95 -4.62 21.55 -8.54
CA ALA A 95 -3.93 20.28 -8.65
C ALA A 95 -4.86 19.14 -8.18
N PRO A 96 -5.00 18.05 -8.94
CA PRO A 96 -5.76 16.89 -8.51
C PRO A 96 -5.10 16.23 -7.29
N VAL A 97 -5.91 15.82 -6.31
CA VAL A 97 -5.44 15.11 -5.12
C VAL A 97 -5.36 13.61 -5.41
N GLY A 98 -4.20 13.02 -5.10
CA GLY A 98 -3.90 11.60 -5.32
C GLY A 98 -2.98 11.37 -6.53
N PHE A 99 -2.81 10.11 -6.91
CA PHE A 99 -1.99 9.75 -8.07
C PHE A 99 -2.67 10.13 -9.38
N SER A 100 -1.96 10.82 -10.28
CA SER A 100 -2.45 11.14 -11.62
C SER A 100 -2.47 9.92 -12.55
N GLY A 101 -1.68 8.89 -12.21
CA GLY A 101 -1.63 7.61 -12.88
C GLY A 101 -0.87 6.62 -12.04
N ILE A 102 -1.19 5.33 -12.19
CA ILE A 102 -0.47 4.22 -11.58
C ILE A 102 -0.18 3.22 -12.70
N THR A 103 1.08 2.76 -12.79
CA THR A 103 1.54 1.77 -13.77
C THR A 103 2.18 0.58 -13.08
#